data_AF-A0A7X1IDG8-F1
#
_entry.id   AF-A0A7X1IDG8-F1
#
_cell.length_a   1.000
_cell.length_b   1.000
_cell.length_c   1.000
_cell.angle_alpha   90.00
_cell.angle_beta   90.00
_cell.angle_gamma   90.00
#
_symmetry.space_group_name_H-M   'P 1'
#
loop_
_entity.id
_entity.type
_entity.pdbx_description
1 polymer ?
#
loop_
_entity_poly.entity_id
_entity_poly.type
_entity_poly.pdbx_seq_one_letter_code
_entity_poly.pdbx_strand_id
1 'polypeptide(L)'
;MLGCDALAPALSRGTPVAPDEGETVREALRRLPVDGRQPVELRMISAAVNDLTSSEPVPSRAAHEAHAEWARRVDGSDWRALSLSAAWLAPMAWPATSTLLAPCAARWAQGVGRGLTRALLRRDFAFAARLTRWAALAWREGGDVGLDLPAAVEYVEWCGAGGPVTALHTAVSRHLLSSGEAA
;
A
#
# COMPACT_ATOMS: atom_id res chain seq x y z
N MET A 1 6.20 -7.29 -10.91
CA MET A 1 6.90 -6.06 -10.50
C MET A 1 7.39 -6.26 -9.08
N LEU A 2 8.64 -5.89 -8.78
CA LEU A 2 9.15 -5.87 -7.41
C LEU A 2 8.64 -4.57 -6.74
N GLY A 3 7.70 -4.69 -5.81
CA GLY A 3 7.13 -3.56 -5.07
C GLY A 3 7.79 -3.38 -3.70
N CYS A 4 7.31 -2.42 -2.90
CA CYS A 4 7.86 -2.17 -1.56
C CYS A 4 7.75 -3.38 -0.63
N ASP A 5 6.89 -4.35 -0.91
CA ASP A 5 6.80 -5.60 -0.15
C ASP A 5 8.08 -6.45 -0.22
N ALA A 6 8.95 -6.26 -1.21
CA ALA A 6 10.28 -6.88 -1.23
C ALA A 6 11.16 -6.41 -0.06
N LEU A 7 10.84 -5.25 0.51
CA LEU A 7 11.51 -4.62 1.64
C LEU A 7 10.72 -4.80 2.95
N ALA A 8 9.66 -5.62 2.94
CA ALA A 8 8.76 -5.81 4.09
C ALA A 8 9.49 -6.12 5.42
N PRO A 9 10.57 -6.93 5.46
CA PRO A 9 11.30 -7.17 6.71
C PRO A 9 11.93 -5.90 7.31
N ALA A 10 12.50 -5.02 6.49
CA ALA A 10 13.07 -3.75 6.96
C ALA A 10 11.95 -2.77 7.37
N LEU A 11 10.89 -2.70 6.56
CA LEU A 11 9.74 -1.83 6.80
C LEU A 11 8.98 -2.18 8.08
N SER A 12 8.81 -3.48 8.39
CA SER A 12 8.12 -3.93 9.60
C SER A 12 8.91 -3.65 10.89
N ARG A 13 10.25 -3.56 10.79
CA ARG A 13 11.12 -3.20 11.92
C ARG A 13 11.35 -1.70 12.05
N GLY A 14 10.93 -0.90 11.06
CA GLY A 14 11.27 0.52 10.99
C GLY A 14 12.77 0.79 10.86
N THR A 15 13.55 -0.19 10.37
CA THR A 15 15.00 -0.06 10.20
C THR A 15 15.35 0.32 8.76
N PRO A 16 16.46 1.03 8.52
CA PRO A 16 16.98 1.24 7.18
C PRO A 16 17.17 -0.09 6.42
N VAL A 17 16.98 -0.06 5.10
CA VAL A 17 17.23 -1.22 4.23
C VAL A 17 18.73 -1.51 4.23
N ALA A 18 19.10 -2.79 4.35
CA ALA A 18 20.50 -3.17 4.33
C ALA A 18 21.13 -2.87 2.94
N PRO A 19 22.40 -2.41 2.86
CA PRO A 19 22.98 -1.99 1.59
C PRO A 19 22.98 -3.05 0.48
N ASP A 20 23.16 -4.31 0.84
CA ASP A 20 23.15 -5.48 -0.06
C ASP A 20 21.74 -5.83 -0.56
N GLU A 21 20.74 -5.80 0.33
CA GLU A 21 19.32 -5.90 -0.04
C GLU A 21 18.93 -4.77 -0.99
N GLY A 22 19.33 -3.53 -0.66
CA GLY A 22 19.08 -2.35 -1.46
C GLY A 22 19.71 -2.41 -2.85
N GLU A 23 20.95 -2.88 -2.97
CA GLU A 23 21.61 -3.07 -4.28
C GLU A 23 20.89 -4.10 -5.13
N THR A 24 20.47 -5.22 -4.55
CA THR A 24 19.75 -6.28 -5.27
C THR A 24 18.45 -5.75 -5.87
N VAL A 25 17.70 -4.96 -5.09
CA VAL A 25 16.45 -4.32 -5.54
C VAL A 25 16.74 -3.27 -6.63
N ARG A 26 17.76 -2.44 -6.45
CA ARG A 26 18.16 -1.44 -7.45
C ARG A 26 18.61 -2.07 -8.77
N GLU A 27 19.36 -3.17 -8.74
CA GLU A 27 19.71 -3.95 -9.94
C GLU A 27 18.46 -4.49 -10.66
N ALA A 28 17.48 -5.01 -9.91
CA ALA A 28 16.23 -5.49 -10.50
C ALA A 28 15.43 -4.35 -11.18
N LEU A 29 15.36 -3.16 -10.55
CA LEU A 29 14.72 -1.99 -11.14
C LEU A 29 15.45 -1.47 -12.38
N ARG A 30 16.81 -1.52 -12.40
CA ARG A 30 17.60 -1.17 -13.60
C ARG A 30 17.32 -2.10 -14.78
N ARG A 31 17.05 -3.39 -14.53
CA ARG A 31 16.69 -4.37 -15.58
C ARG A 31 15.24 -4.27 -16.05
N LEU A 32 14.35 -3.74 -15.22
CA LEU A 32 12.92 -3.63 -15.47
C LEU A 32 12.46 -2.17 -15.30
N PRO A 33 12.90 -1.25 -16.17
CA PRO A 33 12.62 0.17 -16.02
C PRO A 33 11.11 0.46 -16.15
N VAL A 34 10.65 1.41 -15.35
CA VAL A 34 9.32 2.01 -15.49
C VAL A 34 9.48 3.35 -16.22
N ASP A 35 8.72 3.55 -17.29
CA ASP A 35 8.71 4.78 -18.10
C ASP A 35 7.40 5.58 -17.94
N GLY A 36 7.24 6.64 -18.73
CA GLY A 36 6.09 7.54 -18.65
C GLY A 36 4.77 6.96 -19.18
N ARG A 37 4.81 5.82 -19.89
CA ARG A 37 3.62 5.21 -20.52
C ARG A 37 2.89 4.25 -19.57
N GLN A 38 3.56 3.82 -18.51
CA GLN A 38 2.98 2.93 -17.50
C GLN A 38 2.01 3.70 -16.57
N PRO A 39 1.06 2.99 -15.94
CA PRO A 39 0.15 3.57 -14.96
C PRO A 39 0.91 4.36 -13.88
N VAL A 40 0.31 5.47 -13.45
CA VAL A 40 0.92 6.37 -12.45
C VAL A 40 1.21 5.64 -11.14
N GLU A 41 0.37 4.69 -10.74
CA GLU A 41 0.56 3.87 -9.56
C GLU A 41 1.84 3.02 -9.63
N LEU A 42 2.16 2.51 -10.82
CA LEU A 42 3.38 1.74 -11.06
C LEU A 42 4.63 2.63 -10.93
N ARG A 43 4.55 3.86 -11.46
CA ARG A 43 5.62 4.86 -11.31
C ARG A 43 5.81 5.26 -9.85
N MET A 44 4.73 5.41 -9.09
CA MET A 44 4.80 5.70 -7.66
C MET A 44 5.47 4.57 -6.88
N ILE A 45 5.09 3.31 -7.13
CA ILE A 45 5.73 2.15 -6.49
C ILE A 45 7.21 2.12 -6.85
N SER A 46 7.57 2.29 -8.12
CA SER A 46 8.97 2.27 -8.55
C SER A 46 9.80 3.39 -7.91
N ALA A 47 9.25 4.60 -7.81
CA ALA A 47 9.92 5.72 -7.18
C ALA A 47 10.10 5.48 -5.67
N ALA A 48 9.04 5.01 -4.99
CA ALA A 48 9.10 4.69 -3.56
C ALA A 48 10.13 3.60 -3.25
N VAL A 49 10.22 2.55 -4.05
CA VAL A 49 11.23 1.51 -3.87
C VAL A 49 12.64 2.09 -4.06
N ASN A 50 12.87 2.91 -5.09
CA ASN A 50 14.17 3.57 -5.27
C ASN A 50 14.55 4.43 -4.06
N ASP A 51 13.62 5.25 -3.57
CA ASP A 51 13.85 6.16 -2.44
C ASP A 51 14.16 5.38 -1.15
N LEU A 52 13.47 4.27 -0.88
CA LEU A 52 13.73 3.41 0.30
C LEU A 52 15.09 2.71 0.27
N THR A 53 15.64 2.48 -0.92
CA THR A 53 16.96 1.84 -1.10
C THR A 53 18.11 2.83 -1.15
N SER A 54 17.81 4.13 -1.04
CA SER A 54 18.80 5.21 -0.93
C SER A 54 19.41 5.24 0.47
N SER A 55 20.65 5.73 0.58
CA SER A 55 21.30 5.98 1.86
C SER A 55 20.57 7.03 2.70
N GLU A 56 19.88 7.96 2.04
CA GLU A 56 18.97 8.93 2.66
C GLU A 56 17.57 8.75 2.05
N PRO A 57 16.65 8.07 2.76
CA PRO A 57 15.32 7.78 2.23
C PRO A 57 14.43 9.03 2.32
N VAL A 58 14.52 9.87 1.30
CA VAL A 58 13.67 11.05 1.11
C VAL A 58 12.95 10.92 -0.24
N PRO A 59 11.67 11.32 -0.35
CA PRO A 59 10.96 11.21 -1.62
C PRO A 59 11.66 11.99 -2.73
N SER A 60 12.02 11.30 -3.81
CA SER A 60 12.70 11.92 -4.97
C SER A 60 11.76 12.84 -5.76
N ARG A 61 12.33 13.62 -6.67
CA ARG A 61 11.54 14.42 -7.62
C ARG A 61 10.57 13.56 -8.43
N ALA A 62 11.00 12.37 -8.86
CA ALA A 62 10.15 11.43 -9.59
C ALA A 62 8.97 10.94 -8.74
N ALA A 63 9.19 10.68 -7.44
CA ALA A 63 8.12 10.33 -6.50
C ALA A 63 7.10 11.46 -6.36
N HIS A 64 7.56 12.71 -6.20
CA HIS A 64 6.69 13.89 -6.11
C HIS A 64 5.89 14.12 -7.40
N GLU A 65 6.51 14.00 -8.57
CA GLU A 65 5.84 14.17 -9.87
C GLU A 65 4.76 13.10 -10.09
N ALA A 66 5.08 11.83 -9.83
CA ALA A 66 4.12 10.74 -9.94
C ALA A 66 2.97 10.89 -8.92
N HIS A 67 3.28 11.25 -7.68
CA HIS A 67 2.27 11.53 -6.65
C HIS A 67 1.35 12.69 -7.05
N ALA A 68 1.90 13.80 -7.55
CA ALA A 68 1.10 14.96 -7.95
C ALA A 68 0.18 14.65 -9.12
N GLU A 69 0.64 13.87 -10.10
CA GLU A 69 -0.20 13.39 -11.20
C GLU A 69 -1.32 12.49 -10.71
N TRP A 70 -0.99 11.54 -9.85
CA TRP A 70 -1.97 10.65 -9.26
C TRP A 70 -2.99 11.40 -8.41
N ALA A 71 -2.55 12.36 -7.59
CA ALA A 71 -3.41 13.20 -6.76
C ALA A 71 -4.44 13.94 -7.62
N ARG A 72 -4.03 14.51 -8.76
CA ARG A 72 -4.96 15.14 -9.73
C ARG A 72 -5.97 14.15 -10.32
N ARG A 73 -5.58 12.89 -10.50
CA ARG A 73 -6.46 11.84 -11.04
C ARG A 73 -7.50 11.36 -10.03
N VAL A 74 -7.12 11.28 -8.76
CA VAL A 74 -8.04 10.83 -7.69
C VAL A 74 -8.83 11.98 -7.07
N ASP A 75 -8.41 13.23 -7.28
CA ASP A 75 -9.16 14.40 -6.84
C ASP A 75 -10.54 14.47 -7.53
N GLY A 76 -11.60 14.64 -6.74
CA GLY A 76 -12.98 14.60 -7.20
C GLY A 76 -13.46 13.25 -7.77
N SER A 77 -12.63 12.20 -7.77
CA SER A 77 -13.03 10.89 -8.28
C SER A 77 -13.96 10.15 -7.32
N ASP A 78 -14.77 9.23 -7.86
CA ASP A 78 -15.67 8.41 -7.04
C ASP A 78 -14.88 7.38 -6.19
N TRP A 79 -15.54 6.84 -5.17
CA TRP A 79 -14.91 5.84 -4.29
C TRP A 79 -14.43 4.58 -5.03
N ARG A 80 -14.97 4.27 -6.22
CA ARG A 80 -14.57 3.08 -7.00
C ARG A 80 -13.22 3.29 -7.65
N ALA A 81 -13.02 4.44 -8.30
CA ALA A 81 -11.75 4.82 -8.90
C ALA A 81 -10.66 4.88 -7.83
N LEU A 82 -10.97 5.48 -6.69
CA LEU A 82 -10.08 5.54 -5.53
C LEU A 82 -9.74 4.14 -5.00
N SER A 83 -10.73 3.26 -4.81
CA SER A 83 -10.49 1.88 -4.34
C SER A 83 -9.63 1.08 -5.31
N LEU A 84 -9.85 1.23 -6.61
CA LEU A 84 -9.02 0.57 -7.62
C LEU A 84 -7.58 1.02 -7.53
N SER A 85 -7.35 2.33 -7.43
CA SER A 85 -6.01 2.88 -7.33
C SER A 85 -5.32 2.49 -6.02
N ALA A 86 -6.05 2.52 -4.89
CA ALA A 86 -5.57 2.03 -3.60
C ALA A 86 -5.15 0.55 -3.70
N ALA A 87 -5.93 -0.30 -4.36
CA ALA A 87 -5.55 -1.70 -4.54
C ALA A 87 -4.25 -1.88 -5.35
N TRP A 88 -4.01 -1.05 -6.37
CA TRP A 88 -2.73 -1.02 -7.09
C TRP A 88 -1.58 -0.59 -6.18
N LEU A 89 -1.81 0.43 -5.36
CA LEU A 89 -0.84 1.00 -4.43
C LEU A 89 -0.71 0.21 -3.11
N ALA A 90 -1.37 -0.94 -2.96
CA ALA A 90 -1.32 -1.75 -1.73
C ALA A 90 0.10 -2.09 -1.24
N PRO A 91 1.10 -2.35 -2.10
CA PRO A 91 2.48 -2.52 -1.65
C PRO A 91 3.06 -1.30 -0.93
N MET A 92 2.57 -0.08 -1.22
CA MET A 92 2.99 1.17 -0.57
C MET A 92 2.25 1.46 0.73
N ALA A 93 1.29 0.62 1.17
CA ALA A 93 0.55 0.82 2.41
C ALA A 93 1.40 0.45 3.65
N TRP A 94 2.51 1.15 3.83
CA TRP A 94 3.38 1.13 5.00
C TRP A 94 3.60 2.56 5.49
N PRO A 95 3.73 2.80 6.80
CA PRO A 95 4.00 4.14 7.32
C PRO A 95 5.22 4.80 6.66
N ALA A 96 6.32 4.06 6.50
CA ALA A 96 7.57 4.56 5.92
C ALA A 96 7.46 4.94 4.43
N THR A 97 6.61 4.26 3.65
CA THR A 97 6.42 4.56 2.22
C THR A 97 5.23 5.44 1.93
N SER A 98 4.36 5.60 2.93
CA SER A 98 3.14 6.38 2.81
C SER A 98 3.35 7.83 3.20
N THR A 99 4.56 8.37 3.38
CA THR A 99 4.71 9.78 3.78
C THR A 99 3.99 10.76 2.85
N LEU A 100 3.99 10.49 1.54
CA LEU A 100 3.20 11.24 0.55
C LEU A 100 1.70 10.86 0.51
N LEU A 101 1.33 9.67 0.98
CA LEU A 101 -0.01 9.09 0.87
C LEU A 101 -0.82 9.09 2.18
N ALA A 102 -0.15 9.14 3.32
CA ALA A 102 -0.70 9.03 4.67
C ALA A 102 -1.60 10.22 5.01
N PRO A 103 -1.26 11.49 4.64
CA PRO A 103 -2.20 12.60 4.78
C PRO A 103 -3.52 12.39 4.02
N CYS A 104 -3.50 11.50 3.02
CA CYS A 104 -4.69 11.17 2.26
C CYS A 104 -5.40 9.89 2.73
N ALA A 105 -4.70 8.98 3.42
CA ALA A 105 -5.25 7.71 3.89
C ALA A 105 -6.49 7.93 4.78
N ALA A 106 -6.43 8.87 5.73
CA ALA A 106 -7.57 9.22 6.57
C ALA A 106 -8.75 9.80 5.75
N ARG A 107 -8.47 10.66 4.76
CA ARG A 107 -9.49 11.23 3.87
C ARG A 107 -10.19 10.18 3.01
N TRP A 108 -9.53 9.07 2.75
CA TRP A 108 -10.02 7.99 1.89
C TRP A 108 -10.61 6.82 2.65
N ALA A 109 -10.55 6.83 3.99
CA ALA A 109 -10.94 5.72 4.83
C ALA A 109 -12.34 5.17 4.47
N GLN A 110 -13.34 6.04 4.34
CA GLN A 110 -14.70 5.63 3.93
C GLN A 110 -14.77 5.10 2.49
N GLY A 111 -13.98 5.67 1.56
CA GLY A 111 -13.93 5.20 0.18
C GLY A 111 -13.33 3.80 0.08
N VAL A 112 -12.23 3.57 0.79
CA VAL A 112 -11.58 2.26 0.93
C VAL A 112 -12.51 1.26 1.63
N GLY A 113 -13.21 1.67 2.69
CA GLY A 113 -14.19 0.84 3.39
C GLY A 113 -15.34 0.40 2.48
N ARG A 114 -15.90 1.30 1.66
CA ARG A 114 -16.91 0.96 0.64
C ARG A 114 -16.36 -0.03 -0.40
N GLY A 115 -15.12 0.20 -0.86
CA GLY A 115 -14.41 -0.69 -1.77
C GLY A 115 -14.25 -2.10 -1.19
N LEU A 116 -13.81 -2.18 0.07
CA LEU A 116 -13.59 -3.41 0.80
C LEU A 116 -14.91 -4.17 0.99
N THR A 117 -15.95 -3.51 1.50
CA THR A 117 -17.29 -4.08 1.64
C THR A 117 -17.80 -4.64 0.31
N ARG A 118 -17.65 -3.89 -0.80
CA ARG A 118 -18.05 -4.39 -2.12
C ARG A 118 -17.23 -5.61 -2.54
N ALA A 119 -15.92 -5.62 -2.30
CA ALA A 119 -15.05 -6.74 -2.64
C ALA A 119 -15.46 -8.01 -1.88
N LEU A 120 -15.73 -7.86 -0.58
CA LEU A 120 -16.22 -8.93 0.30
C LEU A 120 -17.55 -9.49 -0.20
N LEU A 121 -18.53 -8.62 -0.49
CA LEU A 121 -19.84 -9.03 -1.02
C LEU A 121 -19.73 -9.75 -2.38
N ARG A 122 -18.73 -9.39 -3.19
CA ARG A 122 -18.44 -10.04 -4.48
C ARG A 122 -17.54 -11.28 -4.37
N ARG A 123 -17.06 -11.61 -3.17
CA ARG A 123 -16.07 -12.67 -2.92
C ARG A 123 -14.78 -12.49 -3.71
N ASP A 124 -14.40 -11.25 -4.00
CA ASP A 124 -13.10 -10.92 -4.61
C ASP A 124 -12.05 -10.75 -3.50
N PHE A 125 -11.63 -11.87 -2.92
CA PHE A 125 -10.76 -11.87 -1.74
C PHE A 125 -9.35 -11.35 -2.04
N ALA A 126 -8.87 -11.50 -3.28
CA ALA A 126 -7.59 -10.94 -3.69
C ALA A 126 -7.62 -9.40 -3.71
N PHE A 127 -8.70 -8.81 -4.22
CA PHE A 127 -8.89 -7.36 -4.18
C PHE A 127 -9.19 -6.87 -2.76
N ALA A 128 -10.01 -7.60 -2.00
CA ALA A 128 -10.30 -7.29 -0.60
C ALA A 128 -9.01 -7.23 0.25
N ALA A 129 -8.13 -8.22 0.12
CA ALA A 129 -6.86 -8.26 0.86
C ALA A 129 -5.96 -7.06 0.58
N ARG A 130 -5.92 -6.56 -0.67
CA ARG A 130 -5.19 -5.33 -1.00
C ARG A 130 -5.78 -4.11 -0.28
N LEU A 131 -7.10 -4.03 -0.20
CA LEU A 131 -7.80 -2.93 0.47
C LEU A 131 -7.70 -2.98 1.99
N THR A 132 -7.63 -4.17 2.61
CA THR A 132 -7.47 -4.26 4.07
C THR A 132 -6.19 -3.59 4.56
N ARG A 133 -5.14 -3.50 3.73
CA ARG A 133 -3.89 -2.81 4.09
C ARG A 133 -4.08 -1.31 4.19
N TRP A 134 -4.69 -0.70 3.17
CA TRP A 134 -5.02 0.72 3.20
C TRP A 134 -6.02 1.05 4.30
N ALA A 135 -6.97 0.16 4.56
CA ALA A 135 -7.93 0.34 5.63
C ALA A 135 -7.25 0.29 7.02
N ALA A 136 -6.35 -0.66 7.25
CA ALA A 136 -5.56 -0.75 8.48
C ALA A 136 -4.64 0.47 8.67
N LEU A 137 -3.99 0.93 7.60
CA LEU A 137 -3.18 2.15 7.65
C LEU A 137 -4.06 3.39 7.93
N ALA A 138 -5.19 3.54 7.24
CA ALA A 138 -6.10 4.66 7.47
C ALA A 138 -6.62 4.66 8.91
N TRP A 139 -6.99 3.50 9.46
CA TRP A 139 -7.40 3.35 10.85
C TRP A 139 -6.31 3.77 11.84
N ARG A 140 -5.05 3.35 11.60
CA ARG A 140 -3.90 3.76 12.41
C ARG A 140 -3.67 5.27 12.38
N GLU A 141 -3.95 5.92 11.25
CA GLU A 141 -3.87 7.39 11.11
C GLU A 141 -5.15 8.10 11.62
N GLY A 142 -6.05 7.40 12.33
CA GLY A 142 -7.27 7.95 12.92
C GLY A 142 -8.47 8.08 11.96
N GLY A 143 -8.40 7.48 10.77
CA GLY A 143 -9.48 7.48 9.79
C GLY A 143 -10.56 6.43 10.08
N ASP A 144 -11.83 6.82 9.93
CA ASP A 144 -12.97 5.91 10.04
C ASP A 144 -13.26 5.24 8.69
N VAL A 145 -13.07 3.92 8.63
CA VAL A 145 -13.36 3.11 7.44
C VAL A 145 -14.82 2.62 7.40
N GLY A 146 -15.56 2.70 8.50
CA GLY A 146 -16.96 2.28 8.59
C GLY A 146 -17.18 0.75 8.62
N LEU A 147 -16.19 -0.02 9.06
CA LEU A 147 -16.29 -1.47 9.27
C LEU A 147 -15.41 -1.94 10.43
N ASP A 148 -15.74 -3.09 11.00
CA ASP A 148 -14.86 -3.82 11.92
C ASP A 148 -13.68 -4.40 11.13
N LEU A 149 -12.52 -3.74 11.22
CA LEU A 149 -11.33 -4.11 10.46
C LEU A 149 -10.70 -5.43 10.90
N PRO A 150 -10.47 -5.69 12.20
CA PRO A 150 -10.03 -6.99 12.67
C PRO A 150 -10.88 -8.14 12.12
N ALA A 151 -12.22 -8.03 12.22
CA ALA A 151 -13.13 -9.06 11.72
C ALA A 151 -13.06 -9.20 10.19
N ALA A 152 -12.97 -8.10 9.44
CA ALA A 152 -12.85 -8.15 7.99
C ALA A 152 -11.53 -8.79 7.52
N VAL A 153 -10.41 -8.51 8.20
CA VAL A 153 -9.10 -9.13 7.91
C VAL A 153 -9.17 -10.64 8.15
N GLU A 154 -9.71 -11.07 9.29
CA GLU A 154 -9.89 -12.48 9.62
C GLU A 154 -10.78 -13.19 8.59
N TYR A 155 -11.90 -12.56 8.20
CA TYR A 155 -12.80 -13.11 7.20
C TYR A 155 -12.13 -13.28 5.82
N VAL A 156 -11.33 -12.30 5.38
CA VAL A 156 -10.55 -12.40 4.14
C VAL A 156 -9.50 -13.51 4.23
N GLU A 157 -8.85 -13.66 5.38
CA GLU A 157 -7.86 -14.72 5.61
C GLU A 157 -8.50 -16.11 5.50
N TRP A 158 -9.64 -16.32 6.17
CA TRP A 158 -10.37 -17.59 6.15
C TRP A 158 -10.89 -17.94 4.75
N CYS A 159 -11.51 -16.97 4.07
CA CYS A 159 -12.13 -17.22 2.77
C CYS A 159 -11.12 -17.18 1.60
N GLY A 160 -10.00 -16.48 1.78
CA GLY A 160 -8.96 -16.24 0.78
C GLY A 160 -7.73 -17.15 0.90
N ALA A 161 -7.78 -18.18 1.77
CA ALA A 161 -6.67 -19.01 2.24
C ALA A 161 -5.84 -19.77 1.16
N GLY A 162 -6.13 -19.60 -0.13
CA GLY A 162 -5.44 -20.31 -1.22
C GLY A 162 -4.23 -19.60 -1.85
N GLY A 163 -4.00 -18.31 -1.58
CA GLY A 163 -3.05 -17.49 -2.34
C GLY A 163 -1.93 -16.85 -1.50
N PRO A 164 -0.64 -16.98 -1.88
CA PRO A 164 0.47 -16.34 -1.14
C PRO A 164 0.36 -14.81 -1.11
N VAL A 165 -0.23 -14.21 -2.16
CA VAL A 165 -0.46 -12.75 -2.23
C VAL A 165 -1.52 -12.30 -1.22
N THR A 166 -2.61 -13.06 -1.07
CA THR A 166 -3.65 -12.77 -0.07
C THR A 166 -3.07 -12.87 1.34
N ALA A 167 -2.32 -13.95 1.63
CA ALA A 167 -1.67 -14.15 2.91
C ALA A 167 -0.68 -13.03 3.26
N LEU A 168 0.11 -12.57 2.29
CA LEU A 168 1.00 -11.42 2.49
C LEU A 168 0.23 -10.16 2.86
N HIS A 169 -0.86 -9.87 2.13
CA HIS A 169 -1.61 -8.65 2.39
C HIS A 169 -2.32 -8.67 3.75
N THR A 170 -2.94 -9.79 4.13
CA THR A 170 -3.58 -9.94 5.45
C THR A 170 -2.55 -9.92 6.58
N ALA A 171 -1.38 -10.55 6.42
CA ALA A 171 -0.31 -10.49 7.41
C ALA A 171 0.15 -9.06 7.69
N VAL A 172 0.30 -8.24 6.64
CA VAL A 172 0.66 -6.83 6.81
C VAL A 172 -0.48 -6.02 7.44
N SER A 173 -1.73 -6.26 7.05
CA SER A 173 -2.88 -5.64 7.71
C SER A 173 -2.90 -5.92 9.21
N ARG A 174 -2.67 -7.17 9.63
CA ARG A 174 -2.60 -7.55 11.05
C ARG A 174 -1.47 -6.82 11.77
N HIS A 175 -0.28 -6.77 11.17
CA HIS A 175 0.85 -6.05 11.74
C HIS A 175 0.56 -4.56 11.94
N LEU A 176 -0.12 -3.91 10.98
CA LEU A 176 -0.51 -2.51 11.09
C LEU A 176 -1.54 -2.27 12.20
N LEU A 177 -2.52 -3.17 12.35
CA LEU A 177 -3.53 -3.11 13.42
C LEU A 177 -2.90 -3.30 14.80
N SER A 178 -2.03 -4.30 14.98
CA SER A 178 -1.39 -4.56 16.28
C SER A 178 -0.39 -3.47 16.70
N SER A 179 0.21 -2.78 15.73
CA SER A 179 1.16 -1.69 16.00
C SER A 179 0.47 -0.37 16.38
N GLY A 180 -0.86 -0.28 16.23
CA GLY A 180 -1.66 0.90 16.61
C GLY A 180 -2.25 0.84 18.02
N GLU A 181 -2.25 -0.33 18.67
CA GLU A 181 -2.77 -0.53 20.04
C GLU A 181 -1.82 -0.05 21.16
N ALA A 182 -0.70 0.59 20.81
CA ALA A 182 0.32 1.07 21.77
C ALA A 182 0.17 2.56 22.16
N ALA A 183 -1.05 3.09 22.22
CA ALA A 183 -1.33 4.46 22.67
C ALA A 183 -2.34 4.50 23.81
#